data_AF-A0A5R2MYP1-F1
#
_entry.id   AF-A0A5R2MYP1-F1
#
_cell.length_a   1.000
_cell.length_b   1.000
_cell.length_c   1.000
_cell.angle_alpha   90.00
_cell.angle_beta   90.00
_cell.angle_gamma   90.00
#
_symmetry.space_group_name_H-M   'P 1'
#
loop_
_entity.id
_entity.type
_entity.pdbx_description
1 polymer ?
#
loop_
_entity_poly.entity_id
_entity_poly.type
_entity_poly.pdbx_seq_one_letter_code
_entity_poly.pdbx_strand_id
1 'polypeptide(L)'
;YFGQGAFVLANDGKPTNPFFQMLPDWALMPMVGLATAATVIASQAVISGAFSLTRQAVQLNLLPRIEVQHTSEMQSGQIYMPRVNLLIAMGVMLLVVGFGSSSSLASAYGISVTGEMLMTTIL
;
A
#
# COMPACT_ATOMS: atom_id res chain seq x y z
N TYR A 1 0.61 18.74 1.26
CA TYR A 1 -0.82 18.96 0.96
C TYR A 1 -1.21 20.43 0.80
N PHE A 2 -0.73 21.38 1.61
CA PHE A 2 -1.09 22.80 1.45
C PHE A 2 -0.85 23.39 0.04
N GLY A 3 0.25 23.03 -0.62
CA GLY A 3 0.50 23.48 -2.01
C GLY A 3 -0.51 22.93 -3.03
N GLN A 4 -0.94 21.68 -2.90
CA GLN A 4 -1.97 21.10 -3.76
C GLN A 4 -3.34 21.71 -3.49
N GLY A 5 -3.67 22.00 -2.23
CA GLY A 5 -4.90 22.69 -1.87
C GLY A 5 -4.98 24.09 -2.48
N ALA A 6 -3.88 24.86 -2.44
CA ALA A 6 -3.80 26.16 -3.09
C ALA A 6 -3.96 26.04 -4.62
N PHE A 7 -3.34 25.04 -5.24
CA PHE A 7 -3.46 24.79 -6.68
C PHE A 7 -4.89 24.41 -7.10
N VAL A 8 -5.58 23.57 -6.33
CA VAL A 8 -6.98 23.19 -6.58
C VAL A 8 -7.87 24.43 -6.53
N LEU A 9 -7.69 25.30 -5.52
CA LEU A 9 -8.45 26.54 -5.39
C LEU A 9 -8.17 27.52 -6.54
N ALA A 10 -6.94 27.56 -7.04
CA ALA A 10 -6.54 28.42 -8.16
C ALA A 10 -7.02 27.90 -9.54
N ASN A 11 -7.47 26.65 -9.64
CA ASN A 11 -7.88 26.01 -10.91
C ASN A 11 -9.35 25.54 -10.85
N ASP A 12 -10.26 26.40 -10.39
CA ASP A 12 -11.72 26.16 -10.33
C ASP A 12 -12.15 24.86 -9.60
N GLY A 13 -11.31 24.32 -8.73
CA GLY A 13 -11.62 23.15 -7.91
C GLY A 13 -11.68 21.82 -8.66
N LYS A 14 -11.28 21.74 -9.94
CA LYS A 14 -11.43 20.53 -10.78
C LYS A 14 -10.14 19.93 -11.37
N PRO A 15 -8.99 19.90 -10.68
CA PRO A 15 -7.84 19.19 -11.22
C PRO A 15 -8.04 17.66 -11.16
N THR A 16 -7.88 16.98 -12.29
CA THR A 16 -7.99 15.51 -12.37
C THR A 16 -6.83 14.80 -11.67
N ASN A 17 -5.62 15.36 -11.78
CA ASN A 17 -4.41 14.85 -11.12
C ASN A 17 -3.55 16.02 -10.62
N PRO A 18 -3.96 16.71 -9.54
CA PRO A 18 -3.29 17.92 -9.06
C PRO A 18 -1.81 17.71 -8.74
N PHE A 19 -1.42 16.52 -8.27
CA PHE A 19 -0.01 16.21 -8.04
C PHE A 19 0.84 16.36 -9.30
N PHE A 20 0.43 15.79 -10.44
CA PHE A 20 1.21 15.84 -11.67
C PHE A 20 1.05 17.17 -12.43
N GLN A 21 -0.13 17.78 -12.35
CA GLN A 21 -0.43 19.05 -13.03
C GLN A 21 0.29 20.27 -12.42
N MET A 22 0.74 20.16 -11.17
CA MET A 22 1.56 21.19 -10.53
C MET A 22 3.01 21.21 -11.00
N LEU A 23 3.47 20.19 -11.72
CA LEU A 23 4.85 20.12 -12.19
C LEU A 23 5.02 20.79 -13.55
N PRO A 24 6.17 21.44 -13.80
CA PRO A 24 6.54 21.85 -15.15
C PRO A 24 6.76 20.61 -16.04
N ASP A 25 6.50 20.73 -17.34
CA ASP A 25 6.48 19.60 -18.28
C ASP A 25 7.75 18.73 -18.26
N TRP A 26 8.92 19.34 -18.12
CA TRP A 26 10.21 18.63 -18.06
C TRP A 26 10.35 17.73 -16.81
N ALA A 27 9.66 18.09 -15.71
CA ALA A 27 9.76 17.38 -14.43
C ALA A 27 8.71 16.26 -14.29
N LEU A 28 7.74 16.17 -15.20
CA LEU A 28 6.69 15.17 -15.17
C LEU A 28 7.26 13.75 -15.27
N MET A 29 8.10 13.48 -16.28
CA MET A 29 8.65 12.14 -16.50
C MET A 29 9.58 11.67 -15.37
N PRO A 30 10.52 12.50 -14.86
CA PRO A 30 11.28 12.17 -13.66
C PRO A 30 10.40 11.89 -12.43
N MET A 31 9.35 12.69 -12.22
CA MET A 31 8.46 12.53 -11.08
C MET A 31 7.62 11.24 -11.17
N VAL A 32 7.19 10.83 -12.36
CA VAL A 32 6.53 9.52 -12.56
C VAL A 32 7.49 8.39 -12.19
N GLY A 33 8.77 8.48 -12.55
CA GLY A 33 9.79 7.50 -12.15
C GLY A 33 9.97 7.44 -10.63
N LEU A 34 10.09 8.59 -9.97
CA LEU A 34 10.21 8.68 -8.52
C LEU A 34 8.97 8.15 -7.80
N ALA A 35 7.77 8.50 -8.27
CA ALA A 35 6.51 8.02 -7.72
C ALA A 35 6.41 6.50 -7.86
N THR A 36 6.79 5.95 -9.01
CA THR A 36 6.80 4.49 -9.24
C THR A 36 7.77 3.78 -8.29
N ALA A 37 8.99 4.31 -8.13
CA ALA A 37 9.97 3.76 -7.19
C ALA A 37 9.45 3.80 -5.75
N ALA A 38 8.82 4.90 -5.34
CA ALA A 38 8.20 5.02 -4.03
C ALA A 38 7.06 4.01 -3.84
N THR A 39 6.22 3.78 -4.86
CA THR A 39 5.17 2.75 -4.82
C THR A 39 5.75 1.36 -4.63
N VAL A 40 6.83 1.01 -5.34
CA VAL A 40 7.51 -0.29 -5.18
C VAL A 40 8.03 -0.46 -3.75
N ILE A 41 8.69 0.56 -3.19
CA ILE A 41 9.20 0.53 -1.81
C ILE A 41 8.05 0.36 -0.81
N ALA A 42 6.96 1.11 -0.98
CA ALA A 42 5.78 1.01 -0.12
C ALA A 42 5.16 -0.40 -0.19
N SER A 43 5.04 -0.99 -1.38
CA SER A 43 4.56 -2.37 -1.53
C SER A 43 5.43 -3.39 -0.80
N GLN A 44 6.76 -3.24 -0.84
CA GLN A 44 7.68 -4.13 -0.11
C GLN A 44 7.51 -4.01 1.40
N ALA A 45 7.30 -2.80 1.92
CA ALA A 45 7.05 -2.58 3.34
C ALA A 45 5.75 -3.25 3.81
N VAL A 46 4.67 -3.17 3.02
CA VAL A 46 3.39 -3.81 3.33
C VAL A 46 3.51 -5.34 3.33
N ILE A 47 4.17 -5.92 2.32
CA ILE A 47 4.39 -7.37 2.24
C ILE A 47 5.20 -7.87 3.45
N SER A 48 6.28 -7.15 3.80
CA SER A 48 7.12 -7.49 4.96
C SER A 48 6.35 -7.36 6.29
N GLY A 49 5.49 -6.35 6.41
CA GLY A 49 4.58 -6.19 7.54
C GLY A 49 3.59 -7.34 7.66
N ALA A 50 3.01 -7.78 6.54
CA ALA A 50 2.09 -8.91 6.51
C ALA A 50 2.76 -10.24 6.92
N PHE A 51 4.01 -10.48 6.52
CA PHE A 51 4.79 -11.64 7.00
C PHE A 51 5.00 -11.58 8.52
N SER A 52 5.30 -10.39 9.06
CA SER A 52 5.49 -10.19 10.49
C SER A 52 4.22 -10.46 11.29
N LEU A 53 3.08 -9.90 10.86
CA LEU A 53 1.77 -10.12 11.49
C LEU A 53 1.34 -11.59 11.39
N THR A 54 1.57 -12.23 10.24
CA THR A 54 1.26 -13.65 10.06
C THR A 54 2.06 -14.52 11.02
N ARG A 55 3.37 -14.23 11.19
CA ARG A 55 4.22 -14.93 12.17
C ARG A 55 3.69 -14.77 13.60
N GLN A 56 3.31 -13.55 13.98
CA GLN A 56 2.74 -13.27 15.31
C GLN A 56 1.43 -14.04 15.52
N ALA A 57 0.54 -14.07 14.52
CA ALA A 57 -0.70 -14.83 14.58
C ALA A 57 -0.46 -16.35 14.74
N VAL A 58 0.54 -16.92 14.06
CA VAL A 58 0.94 -18.33 14.26
C VAL A 58 1.47 -18.56 15.67
N GLN A 59 2.24 -17.64 16.24
CA GLN A 59 2.74 -17.73 17.62
C GLN A 59 1.62 -17.65 18.67
N LEU A 60 0.56 -16.91 18.37
CA LEU A 60 -0.66 -16.82 19.18
C LEU A 60 -1.62 -18.00 18.95
N ASN A 61 -1.24 -19.01 18.15
CA ASN A 61 -2.09 -20.13 17.74
C ASN A 61 -3.39 -19.71 17.02
N LEU A 62 -3.45 -18.51 16.43
CA LEU A 62 -4.58 -18.04 15.62
C LEU A 62 -4.59 -18.64 14.21
N LEU A 63 -3.41 -19.04 13.71
CA LEU A 63 -3.23 -19.65 12.39
C LEU A 63 -2.43 -20.95 12.49
N PRO A 64 -2.66 -21.92 11.59
CA PRO A 64 -1.83 -23.12 11.50
C PRO A 64 -0.39 -22.75 11.12
N ARG A 65 0.55 -23.68 11.33
CA ARG A 65 1.96 -23.45 10.96
C ARG A 65 2.09 -23.21 9.45
N ILE A 66 2.65 -22.06 9.09
CA ILE A 66 2.96 -21.67 7.71
C ILE A 66 4.46 -21.84 7.49
N GLU A 67 4.85 -22.21 6.27
CA GLU A 67 6.25 -22.31 5.88
C GLU A 67 6.92 -20.93 5.90
N VAL A 68 8.02 -20.83 6.64
CA VAL A 68 8.81 -19.61 6.81
C VAL A 68 10.20 -19.88 6.25
N GLN A 69 10.55 -19.20 5.17
CA GLN A 69 11.89 -19.25 4.58
C GLN A 69 12.70 -18.08 5.13
N HIS A 70 13.85 -18.38 5.73
CA HIS A 70 14.76 -17.36 6.23
C HIS A 70 15.69 -16.92 5.10
N THR A 71 15.54 -15.67 4.65
CA THR A 71 16.39 -15.10 3.59
C THR A 71 17.76 -14.69 4.12
N SER A 72 17.89 -14.50 5.44
CA SER A 72 19.18 -14.33 6.11
C SER A 72 19.19 -15.01 7.47
N GLU A 73 20.26 -15.73 7.76
CA GLU A 73 20.50 -16.40 9.04
C GLU A 73 20.80 -15.41 10.18
N MET A 74 21.24 -14.18 9.85
CA MET A 74 21.64 -13.18 10.84
C MET A 74 20.55 -12.14 11.18
N GLN A 75 19.49 -12.04 10.35
CA GLN A 75 18.46 -11.02 10.49
C GLN A 75 17.08 -11.68 10.62
N SER A 76 16.55 -11.70 11.85
CA SER A 76 15.21 -12.24 12.15
C SER A 76 14.06 -11.56 11.39
N GLY A 77 14.28 -10.37 10.82
CA GLY A 77 13.31 -9.66 9.98
C GLY A 77 13.33 -10.06 8.50
N GLN A 78 14.36 -10.78 8.04
CA GLN A 78 14.47 -11.22 6.64
C GLN A 78 13.77 -12.58 6.47
N ILE A 79 12.44 -12.50 6.41
CA ILE A 79 11.56 -13.65 6.29
C ILE A 79 10.83 -13.57 4.95
N TYR A 80 10.74 -14.71 4.27
CA TYR A 80 9.89 -14.90 3.11
C TYR A 80 8.86 -15.99 3.38
N MET A 81 7.58 -15.70 3.11
CA MET A 81 6.49 -16.66 3.23
C MET A 81 5.80 -16.81 1.87
N PRO A 82 6.16 -17.82 1.06
CA PRO A 82 5.67 -17.96 -0.33
C PRO A 82 4.14 -17.98 -0.43
N ARG A 83 3.48 -18.69 0.49
CA ARG A 83 2.01 -18.80 0.51
C ARG A 83 1.33 -17.47 0.83
N VAL A 84 1.87 -16.71 1.78
CA VAL A 84 1.34 -15.40 2.14
C VAL A 84 1.54 -14.42 1.00
N ASN A 85 2.72 -14.45 0.35
CA ASN A 85 3.00 -13.63 -0.83
C ASN A 85 2.02 -13.91 -1.98
N LEU A 86 1.73 -15.19 -2.25
CA LEU A 86 0.76 -15.60 -3.26
C LEU A 86 -0.65 -15.10 -2.91
N LEU A 87 -1.08 -15.25 -1.66
CA LEU A 87 -2.38 -14.78 -1.19
C LEU A 87 -2.52 -13.25 -1.34
N ILE A 88 -1.50 -12.49 -0.97
CA ILE A 88 -1.47 -11.03 -1.17
C ILE A 88 -1.56 -10.71 -2.66
N ALA A 89 -0.77 -11.38 -3.51
CA ALA A 89 -0.77 -11.14 -4.95
C ALA A 89 -2.15 -11.42 -5.58
N MET A 90 -2.79 -12.53 -5.23
CA MET A 90 -4.15 -12.86 -5.68
C MET A 90 -5.17 -11.83 -5.17
N GLY A 91 -5.08 -11.43 -3.90
CA GLY A 91 -5.96 -10.41 -3.32
C GLY A 91 -5.85 -9.07 -4.05
N VAL A 92 -4.64 -8.60 -4.32
CA VAL A 92 -4.40 -7.35 -5.08
C VAL A 92 -4.96 -7.48 -6.51
N MET A 93 -4.69 -8.60 -7.20
CA MET A 93 -5.24 -8.84 -8.55
C MET A 93 -6.77 -8.80 -8.56
N LEU A 94 -7.42 -9.45 -7.59
CA LEU A 94 -8.88 -9.45 -7.46
C LEU A 94 -9.43 -8.04 -7.18
N LEU A 95 -8.77 -7.26 -6.33
CA LEU A 95 -9.18 -5.87 -6.06
C LEU A 95 -9.02 -4.99 -7.29
N VAL A 96 -7.91 -5.10 -8.02
CA VAL A 96 -7.67 -4.30 -9.23
C VAL A 96 -8.70 -4.63 -10.31
N VAL A 97 -8.93 -5.91 -10.59
CA VAL A 97 -9.92 -6.36 -11.60
C VAL A 97 -11.34 -6.05 -11.14
N GLY A 98 -11.66 -6.26 -9.87
CA GLY A 98 -13.00 -6.08 -9.32
C GLY A 98 -13.45 -4.62 -9.25
N PHE A 99 -12.55 -3.70 -8.90
CA PHE A 99 -12.87 -2.27 -8.85
C PHE A 99 -12.73 -1.56 -10.20
N GLY A 100 -11.80 -2.00 -11.06
CA GLY A 100 -11.61 -1.48 -12.43
C GLY A 100 -11.17 -0.02 -12.55
N SER A 101 -11.30 0.79 -11.49
CA SER A 101 -10.88 2.20 -11.46
C SER A 101 -10.11 2.53 -10.19
N SER A 102 -9.07 3.36 -10.34
CA SER A 102 -8.26 3.83 -9.21
C SER A 102 -9.07 4.65 -8.21
N SER A 103 -10.10 5.37 -8.66
CA SER A 103 -10.97 6.15 -7.78
C SER A 103 -11.80 5.24 -6.87
N SER A 104 -12.43 4.20 -7.43
CA SER A 104 -13.22 3.26 -6.63
C SER A 104 -12.34 2.48 -5.64
N LEU A 105 -11.14 2.07 -6.05
CA LEU A 105 -10.18 1.41 -5.18
C LEU A 105 -9.71 2.33 -4.04
N ALA A 106 -9.44 3.61 -4.34
CA ALA A 106 -9.03 4.60 -3.34
C ALA A 106 -10.14 4.87 -2.30
N SER A 107 -11.40 4.95 -2.73
CA SER A 107 -12.54 5.08 -1.82
C SER A 107 -12.67 3.87 -0.88
N ALA A 108 -12.54 2.65 -1.41
CA ALA A 108 -12.58 1.42 -0.61
C ALA A 108 -11.44 1.38 0.42
N TYR A 109 -10.22 1.71 0.00
CA TYR A 109 -9.06 1.82 0.89
C TYR A 109 -9.30 2.81 2.04
N GLY A 110 -9.87 3.98 1.75
CA GLY A 110 -10.18 5.00 2.77
C GLY A 110 -11.14 4.50 3.84
N ILE A 111 -12.17 3.74 3.46
CA ILE A 111 -13.11 3.12 4.39
C ILE A 111 -12.39 2.07 5.26
N SER A 112 -11.58 1.20 4.64
CA SER A 112 -10.84 0.16 5.36
C SER A 112 -9.87 0.73 6.40
N VAL A 113 -9.10 1.76 6.04
CA VAL A 113 -8.16 2.41 6.98
C VAL A 113 -8.90 3.12 8.09
N THR A 114 -9.99 3.81 7.78
CA THR A 114 -10.79 4.49 8.81
C THR A 114 -11.38 3.47 9.80
N GLY A 115 -11.83 2.31 9.33
CA GLY A 115 -12.27 1.21 10.17
C GLY A 115 -11.15 0.64 11.04
N GLU A 116 -9.96 0.46 10.48
CA GLU A 116 -8.77 -0.01 11.22
C GLU A 116 -8.34 0.99 12.32
N MET A 117 -8.30 2.28 12.00
CA MET A 117 -8.05 3.35 12.98
C MET A 117 -9.10 3.39 14.09
N LEU A 118 -10.39 3.19 13.76
CA LEU A 118 -11.45 3.14 14.76
C LEU A 118 -11.29 1.95 15.71
N MET A 119 -11.05 0.76 15.17
CA MET A 119 -10.85 -0.44 15.99
C MET A 119 -9.65 -0.29 16.93
N THR A 120 -8.53 0.24 16.43
CA THR A 120 -7.32 0.48 17.23
C THR A 120 -7.46 1.64 18.22
N THR A 121 -8.43 2.54 18.03
CA THR A 121 -8.71 3.62 19.00
C THR A 121 -9.59 3.13 20.15
N ILE A 122 -10.49 2.17 19.90
CA ILE A 122 -11.45 1.67 20.88
C ILE A 122 -10.85 0.56 21.75
N LEU A 123 -9.97 -0.27 21.20
CA LEU A 123 -9.28 -1.38 21.87
C LEU A 123 -7.96 -0.92 22.49
#